data_AF-A0A2D6YBD8-F1
#
_entry.id   AF-A0A2D6YBD8-F1
#
_cell.length_a   1.000
_cell.length_b   1.000
_cell.length_c   1.000
_cell.angle_alpha   90.00
_cell.angle_beta   90.00
_cell.angle_gamma   90.00
#
_symmetry.space_group_name_H-M   'P 1'
#
loop_
_entity.id
_entity.type
_entity.pdbx_description
1 polymer ?
#
loop_
_entity_poly.entity_id
_entity_poly.type
_entity_poly.pdbx_seq_one_letter_code
_entity_poly.pdbx_strand_id
1 'polypeptide(L)'
;MYSYKAMGKIVFNLLFTRFNPSLPMFEFSENQINQLKARGISISDARAMITNINQQSTYSQIHRPATLGDGIAELSDSDRKQYAKFYEESVDDYRVIRFIPASGMATRMFDFLFPLVVEDQQDFKVALQAHLNNPKVKRFIDGVQHFPFYEMVKEQIENSHPIDETDFLQAFIAYVVNQYANKPKAFVPFHKYNKTLKTAIEEQLIYSTQFSLANDRLVHHFTVTPGYENDFDQHIQDASLLLEDSHSCRVDVGYSVQEVSTDSLVMDSEGQLVADDGGQLVFRAAGHGALIQNLNRIEADIVFINNIDNVAPQAQHQESGMYKRALAGYLLEIQQQIFRLLRTIDDYGVLDEAVHFLDQQFHFHIHGEDQELRKQRVIALLDRPLRVCGMVPNTGEPGGGPFWVEDEMGVHLQIVEKAQVDLSNPLQAAHFFQGTHFNPVELVCSLIDYKGEKYDLNKYVDPSTYFVVSKTMNGKPIKAMEHPGLWNGAMAFWNTLFVSIPPTMFTPVKEVNDLLRKTHQNQN
;
A
#
# COMPACT_ATOMS: atom_id res chain seq x y z
N MET A 1 -52.54 20.16 -3.80
CA MET A 1 -52.15 19.77 -2.43
C MET A 1 -51.72 18.31 -2.48
N TYR A 2 -50.49 18.05 -2.94
CA TYR A 2 -49.87 16.73 -2.91
C TYR A 2 -48.50 16.89 -2.26
N SER A 3 -48.30 16.06 -1.24
CA SER A 3 -47.28 16.17 -0.21
C SER A 3 -45.86 16.07 -0.78
N TYR A 4 -45.06 17.10 -0.52
CA TYR A 4 -43.61 17.06 -0.55
C TYR A 4 -43.12 15.92 0.36
N LYS A 5 -42.73 14.78 -0.23
CA LYS A 5 -41.79 13.86 0.41
C LYS A 5 -40.41 14.45 0.16
N ALA A 6 -39.83 15.04 1.20
CA ALA A 6 -38.40 15.34 1.27
C ALA A 6 -37.62 14.04 1.06
N MET A 7 -37.24 13.74 -0.18
CA MET A 7 -36.14 12.84 -0.47
C MET A 7 -34.87 13.58 -0.07
N GLY A 8 -34.23 13.08 0.97
CA GLY A 8 -33.05 13.70 1.55
C GLY A 8 -31.96 13.88 0.52
N LYS A 9 -31.11 14.90 0.77
CA LYS A 9 -29.75 14.97 0.23
C LYS A 9 -29.21 13.56 0.08
N ILE A 10 -28.64 13.23 -1.08
CA ILE A 10 -27.74 12.08 -1.21
C ILE A 10 -26.54 12.40 -0.33
N VAL A 11 -26.69 12.16 0.96
CA VAL A 11 -25.62 12.13 1.94
C VAL A 11 -25.12 10.70 1.84
N PHE A 12 -23.87 10.54 1.41
CA PHE A 12 -23.14 9.27 1.43
C PHE A 12 -23.13 8.58 2.82
N ASN A 13 -23.66 9.22 3.87
CA ASN A 13 -23.81 8.69 5.23
C ASN A 13 -24.85 7.56 5.39
N LEU A 14 -25.66 7.23 4.38
CA LEU A 14 -26.68 6.17 4.53
C LEU A 14 -26.17 4.73 4.29
N LEU A 15 -24.86 4.53 4.08
CA LEU A 15 -24.24 3.19 4.18
C LEU A 15 -24.10 2.69 5.62
N PHE A 16 -24.32 3.54 6.63
CA PHE A 16 -24.36 3.13 8.04
C PHE A 16 -25.80 2.87 8.48
N THR A 17 -26.30 1.65 8.27
CA THR A 17 -27.24 0.93 9.17
C THR A 17 -27.72 -0.37 8.53
N ARG A 18 -26.91 -1.42 8.66
CA ARG A 18 -27.43 -2.80 8.74
C ARG A 18 -26.93 -3.45 10.02
N PHE A 19 -27.44 -2.96 11.16
CA PHE A 19 -27.41 -3.73 12.40
C PHE A 19 -28.33 -4.94 12.20
N ASN A 20 -27.74 -6.12 12.08
CA ASN A 20 -28.46 -7.38 12.14
C ASN A 20 -28.70 -7.70 13.64
N PRO A 21 -29.95 -7.66 14.16
CA PRO A 21 -30.20 -7.74 15.60
C PRO A 21 -30.01 -9.14 16.22
N SER A 22 -29.51 -10.12 15.48
CA SER A 22 -29.56 -11.54 15.85
C SER A 22 -28.26 -12.15 16.39
N LEU A 23 -27.18 -11.37 16.51
CA LEU A 23 -25.96 -11.85 17.17
C LEU A 23 -26.04 -11.62 18.69
N PRO A 24 -25.58 -12.58 19.53
CA PRO A 24 -25.54 -12.38 20.97
C PRO A 24 -24.74 -11.12 21.29
N MET A 25 -25.31 -10.27 22.15
CA MET A 25 -24.63 -9.06 22.60
C MET A 25 -23.41 -9.50 23.41
N PHE A 26 -22.21 -9.36 22.85
CA PHE A 26 -20.99 -9.61 23.61
C PHE A 26 -20.92 -8.60 24.75
N GLU A 27 -20.98 -9.12 25.97
CA GLU A 27 -20.77 -8.36 27.20
C GLU A 27 -19.29 -8.38 27.54
N PHE A 28 -18.74 -7.19 27.74
CA PHE A 28 -17.35 -7.00 28.16
C PHE A 28 -17.31 -6.81 29.67
N SER A 29 -16.32 -7.40 30.35
CA SER A 29 -16.07 -7.10 31.76
C SER A 29 -15.58 -5.65 31.92
N GLU A 30 -15.65 -5.10 33.15
CA GLU A 30 -15.18 -3.74 33.42
C GLU A 30 -13.70 -3.55 33.04
N ASN A 31 -12.87 -4.57 33.28
CA ASN A 31 -11.46 -4.56 32.90
C ASN A 31 -11.29 -4.49 31.37
N GLN A 32 -12.09 -5.26 30.62
CA GLN A 32 -12.07 -5.24 29.15
C GLN A 32 -12.58 -3.91 28.58
N ILE A 33 -13.60 -3.30 29.20
CA ILE A 33 -14.09 -1.97 28.83
C ILE A 33 -12.99 -0.92 29.03
N ASN A 34 -12.27 -0.98 30.15
CA ASN A 34 -11.14 -0.09 30.41
C ASN A 34 -10.00 -0.31 29.41
N GLN A 35 -9.72 -1.57 29.05
CA GLN A 35 -8.73 -1.93 28.03
C GLN A 35 -9.09 -1.34 26.66
N LEU A 36 -10.34 -1.53 26.21
CA LEU A 36 -10.84 -0.97 24.94
C LEU A 36 -10.75 0.56 24.93
N LYS A 37 -11.18 1.20 26.02
CA LYS A 37 -11.11 2.66 26.17
C LYS A 37 -9.68 3.18 26.13
N ALA A 38 -8.75 2.52 26.82
CA ALA A 38 -7.32 2.89 26.81
C ALA A 38 -6.69 2.76 25.41
N ARG A 39 -7.21 1.86 24.58
CA ARG A 39 -6.80 1.66 23.19
C ARG A 39 -7.57 2.55 22.19
N GLY A 40 -8.52 3.37 22.65
CA GLY A 40 -9.33 4.22 21.78
C GLY A 40 -10.40 3.47 20.97
N ILE A 41 -10.75 2.25 21.36
CA ILE A 41 -11.78 1.43 20.70
C ILE A 41 -13.10 1.65 21.42
N SER A 42 -14.12 2.14 20.71
CA SER A 42 -15.47 2.26 21.30
C SER A 42 -16.13 0.89 21.43
N ILE A 43 -17.05 0.73 22.38
CA ILE A 43 -17.81 -0.52 22.55
C ILE A 43 -18.62 -0.86 21.28
N SER A 44 -19.11 0.16 20.57
CA SER A 44 -19.78 -0.03 19.28
C SER A 44 -18.83 -0.60 18.22
N ASP A 45 -17.60 -0.08 18.12
CA ASP A 45 -16.62 -0.56 17.14
C ASP A 45 -16.18 -1.98 17.48
N ALA A 46 -15.93 -2.28 18.75
CA ALA A 46 -15.61 -3.62 19.21
C ALA A 46 -16.71 -4.63 18.83
N ARG A 47 -17.99 -4.27 19.03
CA ARG A 47 -19.13 -5.11 18.63
C ARG A 47 -19.26 -5.27 17.11
N ALA A 48 -18.99 -4.21 16.35
CA ALA A 48 -18.96 -4.27 14.89
C ALA A 48 -17.84 -5.20 14.41
N MET A 49 -16.64 -5.13 15.00
CA MET A 49 -15.53 -6.04 14.69
C MET A 49 -15.92 -7.50 14.95
N ILE A 50 -16.50 -7.79 16.11
CA ILE A 50 -16.95 -9.15 16.46
C ILE A 50 -17.99 -9.66 15.46
N THR A 51 -18.92 -8.79 15.05
CA THR A 51 -19.91 -9.13 14.03
C THR A 51 -19.25 -9.47 12.70
N ASN A 52 -18.31 -8.62 12.25
CA ASN A 52 -17.60 -8.77 11.00
C ASN A 52 -16.74 -10.03 10.97
N ILE A 53 -15.99 -10.34 12.03
CA ILE A 53 -15.15 -11.55 12.09
C ILE A 53 -15.99 -12.84 12.03
N ASN A 54 -17.22 -12.80 12.55
CA ASN A 54 -18.17 -13.93 12.49
C ASN A 54 -18.91 -14.02 11.14
N GLN A 55 -18.82 -12.99 10.31
CA GLN A 55 -19.43 -12.93 8.99
C GLN A 55 -18.36 -13.04 7.91
N GLN A 56 -18.78 -13.33 6.69
CA GLN A 56 -17.90 -13.19 5.55
C GLN A 56 -18.05 -11.77 4.99
N SER A 57 -16.94 -11.17 4.58
CA SER A 57 -16.96 -9.90 3.87
C SER A 57 -17.73 -10.01 2.56
N THR A 58 -18.19 -8.86 2.05
CA THR A 58 -18.86 -8.85 0.75
C THR A 58 -17.82 -9.02 -0.35
N TYR A 59 -18.06 -9.96 -1.26
CA TYR A 59 -17.21 -10.11 -2.44
C TYR A 59 -17.47 -8.97 -3.43
N SER A 60 -16.38 -8.43 -3.99
CA SER A 60 -16.45 -7.48 -5.10
C SER A 60 -17.11 -8.14 -6.31
N GLN A 61 -18.03 -7.42 -6.94
CA GLN A 61 -18.66 -7.87 -8.18
C GLN A 61 -17.85 -7.34 -9.36
N ILE A 62 -16.94 -8.17 -9.87
CA ILE A 62 -16.17 -7.84 -11.06
C ILE A 62 -17.11 -7.90 -12.26
N HIS A 63 -17.27 -6.77 -12.95
CA HIS A 63 -17.99 -6.69 -14.21
C HIS A 63 -17.13 -7.21 -15.37
N ARG A 64 -15.85 -6.81 -15.42
CA ARG A 64 -14.84 -7.30 -16.40
C ARG A 64 -13.42 -6.84 -16.00
N PRO A 65 -12.34 -7.50 -16.45
CA PRO A 65 -10.99 -6.99 -16.27
C PRO A 65 -10.79 -5.65 -16.99
N ALA A 66 -10.00 -4.76 -16.40
CA ALA A 66 -9.50 -3.60 -17.14
C ALA A 66 -8.33 -4.07 -18.04
N THR A 67 -8.29 -3.53 -19.25
CA THR A 67 -7.29 -3.86 -20.28
C THR A 67 -6.83 -2.58 -20.99
N LEU A 68 -5.77 -2.68 -21.80
CA LEU A 68 -5.31 -1.53 -22.59
C LEU A 68 -6.44 -1.03 -23.49
N GLY A 69 -6.78 0.25 -23.38
CA GLY A 69 -7.89 0.86 -24.11
C GLY A 69 -9.28 0.61 -23.53
N ASP A 70 -9.42 -0.23 -22.49
CA ASP A 70 -10.65 -0.40 -21.70
C ASP A 70 -10.31 -0.36 -20.20
N GLY A 71 -10.21 0.86 -19.67
CA GLY A 71 -9.94 1.11 -18.25
C GLY A 71 -8.47 1.22 -17.87
N ILE A 72 -7.52 0.88 -18.76
CA ILE A 72 -6.10 1.17 -18.60
C ILE A 72 -5.64 2.03 -19.77
N ALA A 73 -5.20 3.25 -19.47
CA ALA A 73 -4.62 4.16 -20.46
C ALA A 73 -3.18 3.74 -20.80
N GLU A 74 -2.82 3.86 -22.07
CA GLU A 74 -1.44 3.70 -22.54
C GLU A 74 -0.93 5.07 -22.98
N LEU A 75 0.07 5.59 -22.27
CA LEU A 75 0.67 6.87 -22.62
C LEU A 75 1.70 6.68 -23.72
N SER A 76 1.52 7.38 -24.84
CA SER A 76 2.56 7.44 -25.86
C SER A 76 3.83 8.12 -25.31
N ASP A 77 4.96 7.95 -25.99
CA ASP A 77 6.20 8.63 -25.60
C ASP A 77 6.07 10.15 -25.60
N SER A 78 5.24 10.71 -26.48
CA SER A 78 4.93 12.14 -26.50
C SER A 78 4.07 12.55 -25.31
N ASP A 79 3.00 11.81 -25.01
CA ASP A 79 2.10 12.12 -23.88
C ASP A 79 2.85 12.02 -22.57
N ARG A 80 3.67 10.97 -22.40
CA ARG A 80 4.50 10.76 -21.21
C ARG A 80 5.43 11.96 -20.96
N LYS A 81 6.12 12.44 -22.00
CA LYS A 81 7.00 13.62 -21.91
C LYS A 81 6.20 14.90 -21.63
N GLN A 82 5.04 15.07 -22.26
CA GLN A 82 4.17 16.22 -22.07
C GLN A 82 3.65 16.29 -20.63
N TYR A 83 3.07 15.21 -20.11
CA TYR A 83 2.57 15.18 -18.74
C TYR A 83 3.68 15.38 -17.72
N ALA A 84 4.82 14.73 -17.91
CA ALA A 84 5.91 14.94 -16.97
C ALA A 84 6.44 16.37 -16.97
N LYS A 85 6.58 16.99 -18.15
CA LYS A 85 6.95 18.39 -18.26
C LYS A 85 5.92 19.28 -17.57
N PHE A 86 4.63 19.03 -17.79
CA PHE A 86 3.55 19.77 -17.16
C PHE A 86 3.62 19.69 -15.63
N TYR A 87 3.88 18.50 -15.08
CA TYR A 87 4.11 18.34 -13.64
C TYR A 87 5.37 19.08 -13.17
N GLU A 88 6.50 18.94 -13.86
CA GLU A 88 7.75 19.64 -13.52
C GLU A 88 7.55 21.17 -13.50
N GLU A 89 6.74 21.72 -14.40
CA GLU A 89 6.43 23.15 -14.46
C GLU A 89 5.42 23.61 -13.39
N SER A 90 4.68 22.68 -12.79
CA SER A 90 3.60 22.99 -11.83
C SER A 90 3.93 22.57 -10.39
N VAL A 91 4.95 21.74 -10.17
CA VAL A 91 5.19 21.05 -8.89
C VAL A 91 5.35 22.02 -7.70
N ASP A 92 5.93 23.19 -7.94
CA ASP A 92 6.17 24.21 -6.92
C ASP A 92 4.87 24.89 -6.42
N ASP A 93 3.75 24.73 -7.13
CA ASP A 93 2.44 25.23 -6.67
C ASP A 93 1.77 24.30 -5.64
N TYR A 94 2.36 23.13 -5.35
CA TYR A 94 1.74 22.09 -4.54
C TYR A 94 2.59 21.64 -3.35
N ARG A 95 1.91 21.23 -2.28
CA ARG A 95 2.51 20.47 -1.17
C ARG A 95 2.64 19.01 -1.58
N VAL A 96 3.84 18.59 -1.95
CA VAL A 96 4.14 17.23 -2.41
C VAL A 96 4.72 16.39 -1.27
N ILE A 97 4.15 15.22 -1.01
CA ILE A 97 4.67 14.27 -0.02
C ILE A 97 4.81 12.87 -0.62
N ARG A 98 5.88 12.16 -0.26
CA ARG A 98 5.98 10.71 -0.47
C ARG A 98 5.51 9.97 0.78
N PHE A 99 4.42 9.21 0.67
CA PHE A 99 3.92 8.35 1.75
C PHE A 99 4.37 6.91 1.50
N ILE A 100 5.25 6.40 2.36
CA ILE A 100 5.92 5.10 2.16
C ILE A 100 5.59 4.16 3.31
N PRO A 101 4.80 3.09 3.08
CA PRO A 101 4.60 2.06 4.07
C PRO A 101 5.91 1.31 4.38
N ALA A 102 6.42 1.44 5.61
CA ALA A 102 7.73 0.93 6.01
C ALA A 102 7.74 0.13 7.35
N SER A 103 6.56 -0.20 7.88
CA SER A 103 6.39 -0.87 9.18
C SER A 103 6.69 -2.37 9.16
N GLY A 104 7.01 -2.92 7.99
CA GLY A 104 7.32 -4.34 7.81
C GLY A 104 8.72 -4.70 8.33
N MET A 105 8.78 -5.68 9.22
CA MET A 105 10.04 -6.28 9.67
C MET A 105 10.62 -7.20 8.59
N ALA A 106 11.94 -7.34 8.56
CA ALA A 106 12.65 -8.19 7.62
C ALA A 106 12.59 -9.68 7.97
N THR A 107 11.96 -10.09 9.08
CA THR A 107 11.94 -11.47 9.58
C THR A 107 11.58 -12.47 8.47
N ARG A 108 10.46 -12.21 7.78
CA ARG A 108 9.98 -13.03 6.65
C ARG A 108 10.96 -13.12 5.48
N MET A 109 11.82 -12.13 5.30
CA MET A 109 12.82 -12.16 4.23
C MET A 109 13.88 -13.24 4.47
N PHE A 110 14.10 -13.61 5.74
CA PHE A 110 15.14 -14.52 6.20
C PHE A 110 14.59 -15.80 6.85
N ASP A 111 13.27 -15.97 6.99
CA ASP A 111 12.62 -17.10 7.69
C ASP A 111 13.17 -18.48 7.28
N PHE A 112 13.46 -18.70 5.99
CA PHE A 112 13.97 -19.98 5.48
C PHE A 112 15.40 -20.31 5.93
N LEU A 113 16.12 -19.33 6.49
CA LEU A 113 17.46 -19.50 7.06
C LEU A 113 17.44 -19.76 8.57
N PHE A 114 16.34 -19.48 9.28
CA PHE A 114 16.29 -19.69 10.74
C PHE A 114 16.61 -21.11 11.18
N PRO A 115 16.16 -22.18 10.47
CA PRO A 115 16.56 -23.54 10.84
C PRO A 115 18.06 -23.82 10.73
N LEU A 116 18.83 -22.94 10.07
CA LEU A 116 20.28 -23.04 9.88
C LEU A 116 21.08 -22.19 10.88
N VAL A 117 20.41 -21.43 11.74
CA VAL A 117 21.05 -20.63 12.79
C VAL A 117 21.27 -21.51 14.02
N VAL A 118 22.39 -22.23 14.02
CA VAL A 118 22.82 -23.10 15.12
C VAL A 118 24.29 -22.83 15.47
N GLU A 119 24.64 -22.94 16.74
CA GLU A 119 25.99 -22.64 17.23
C GLU A 119 26.98 -23.77 16.93
N ASP A 120 26.57 -25.03 17.10
CA ASP A 120 27.44 -26.18 16.90
C ASP A 120 27.62 -26.51 15.40
N GLN A 121 28.87 -26.77 14.98
CA GLN A 121 29.23 -27.02 13.59
C GLN A 121 28.66 -28.35 13.06
N GLN A 122 28.57 -29.38 13.90
CA GLN A 122 28.01 -30.67 13.52
C GLN A 122 26.49 -30.56 13.36
N ASP A 123 25.83 -29.85 14.27
CA ASP A 123 24.41 -29.53 14.15
C ASP A 123 24.12 -28.69 12.90
N PHE A 124 24.98 -27.74 12.55
CA PHE A 124 24.86 -26.97 11.31
C PHE A 124 24.92 -27.87 10.08
N LYS A 125 25.87 -28.81 10.01
CA LYS A 125 25.98 -29.75 8.88
C LYS A 125 24.72 -30.62 8.75
N VAL A 126 24.16 -31.08 9.87
CA VAL A 126 22.90 -31.85 9.90
C VAL A 126 21.72 -30.99 9.44
N ALA A 127 21.58 -29.77 9.98
CA ALA A 127 20.52 -28.84 9.61
C ALA A 127 20.60 -28.45 8.14
N LEU A 128 21.81 -28.18 7.63
CA LEU A 128 22.07 -27.89 6.23
C LEU A 128 21.66 -29.07 5.36
N GLN A 129 22.09 -30.29 5.67
CA GLN A 129 21.66 -31.50 4.94
C GLN A 129 20.14 -31.65 4.91
N ALA A 130 19.46 -31.41 6.02
CA ALA A 130 18.00 -31.50 6.10
C ALA A 130 17.28 -30.46 5.21
N HIS A 131 17.90 -29.30 4.96
CA HIS A 131 17.29 -28.18 4.24
C HIS A 131 17.89 -27.92 2.84
N LEU A 132 18.93 -28.64 2.40
CA LEU A 132 19.56 -28.45 1.08
C LEU A 132 18.59 -28.67 -0.10
N ASN A 133 17.54 -29.47 0.09
CA ASN A 133 16.49 -29.67 -0.92
C ASN A 133 15.49 -28.50 -1.00
N ASN A 134 15.52 -27.56 -0.05
CA ASN A 134 14.72 -26.35 -0.12
C ASN A 134 15.28 -25.42 -1.21
N PRO A 135 14.50 -25.08 -2.27
CA PRO A 135 14.98 -24.23 -3.36
C PRO A 135 15.49 -22.86 -2.90
N LYS A 136 14.94 -22.30 -1.82
CA LYS A 136 15.35 -21.00 -1.28
C LYS A 136 16.73 -21.08 -0.61
N VAL A 137 16.97 -22.13 0.17
CA VAL A 137 18.28 -22.38 0.80
C VAL A 137 19.34 -22.58 -0.26
N LYS A 138 19.08 -23.45 -1.24
CA LYS A 138 20.01 -23.69 -2.34
C LYS A 138 20.36 -22.40 -3.10
N ARG A 139 19.35 -21.63 -3.51
CA ARG A 139 19.56 -20.35 -4.21
C ARG A 139 20.37 -19.34 -3.39
N PHE A 140 20.14 -19.29 -2.08
CA PHE A 140 20.90 -18.41 -1.18
C PHE A 140 22.38 -18.80 -1.16
N ILE A 141 22.68 -20.09 -0.99
CA ILE A 141 24.05 -20.62 -0.93
C ILE A 141 24.77 -20.38 -2.27
N ASP A 142 24.14 -20.78 -3.38
CA ASP A 142 24.68 -20.60 -4.73
C ASP A 142 24.94 -19.12 -5.07
N GLY A 143 24.16 -18.21 -4.46
CA GLY A 143 24.21 -16.77 -4.69
C GLY A 143 24.95 -15.95 -3.63
N VAL A 144 25.56 -16.57 -2.61
CA VAL A 144 26.03 -15.87 -1.40
C VAL A 144 26.97 -14.68 -1.71
N GLN A 145 27.85 -14.85 -2.69
CA GLN A 145 28.82 -13.84 -3.14
C GLN A 145 28.19 -12.65 -3.90
N HIS A 146 26.94 -12.78 -4.34
CA HIS A 146 26.23 -11.78 -5.14
C HIS A 146 25.32 -10.87 -4.30
N PHE A 147 25.24 -11.08 -2.99
CA PHE A 147 24.51 -10.16 -2.12
C PHE A 147 25.28 -8.84 -1.94
N PRO A 148 24.57 -7.70 -1.86
CA PRO A 148 25.21 -6.39 -1.71
C PRO A 148 26.11 -6.33 -0.47
N PHE A 149 25.69 -6.96 0.62
CA PHE A 149 26.41 -6.98 1.90
C PHE A 149 27.53 -8.03 1.99
N TYR A 150 27.77 -8.86 0.96
CA TYR A 150 28.70 -9.99 1.04
C TYR A 150 30.11 -9.60 1.53
N GLU A 151 30.75 -8.64 0.85
CA GLU A 151 32.13 -8.23 1.18
C GLU A 151 32.25 -7.67 2.60
N MET A 152 31.26 -6.89 3.05
CA MET A 152 31.26 -6.31 4.39
C MET A 152 31.13 -7.41 5.46
N VAL A 153 30.20 -8.36 5.25
CA VAL A 153 30.02 -9.49 6.17
C VAL A 153 31.27 -10.37 6.18
N LYS A 154 31.86 -10.63 5.02
CA LYS A 154 33.09 -11.40 4.89
C LYS A 154 34.22 -10.78 5.69
N GLU A 155 34.46 -9.48 5.53
CA GLU A 155 35.50 -8.75 6.26
C GLU A 155 35.27 -8.80 7.78
N GLN A 156 34.02 -8.65 8.24
CA GLN A 156 33.68 -8.79 9.68
C GLN A 156 33.99 -10.18 10.22
N ILE A 157 33.67 -11.22 9.45
CA ILE A 157 33.93 -12.62 9.82
C ILE A 157 35.43 -12.91 9.84
N GLU A 158 36.17 -12.57 8.80
CA GLU A 158 37.61 -12.83 8.67
C GLU A 158 38.45 -12.07 9.73
N ASN A 159 38.02 -10.85 10.09
CA ASN A 159 38.65 -10.09 11.18
C ASN A 159 38.44 -10.75 12.54
N SER A 160 37.37 -11.55 12.69
CA SER A 160 37.07 -12.21 13.95
C SER A 160 37.86 -13.49 14.17
N HIS A 161 38.21 -14.31 13.16
CA HIS A 161 39.21 -15.42 13.13
C HIS A 161 39.42 -15.94 11.66
N PRO A 162 40.47 -16.73 11.33
CA PRO A 162 40.56 -17.44 10.04
C PRO A 162 39.63 -18.66 10.03
N ILE A 163 38.80 -18.78 9.01
CA ILE A 163 37.67 -19.72 8.96
C ILE A 163 37.71 -20.54 7.65
N ASP A 164 37.33 -21.83 7.69
CA ASP A 164 37.17 -22.66 6.48
C ASP A 164 35.85 -22.36 5.71
N GLU A 165 35.61 -22.97 4.54
CA GLU A 165 34.42 -22.65 3.73
C GLU A 165 33.07 -23.01 4.41
N THR A 166 33.01 -24.13 5.14
CA THR A 166 31.76 -24.54 5.81
C THR A 166 31.50 -23.66 7.01
N ASP A 167 32.56 -23.36 7.76
CA ASP A 167 32.51 -22.46 8.90
C ASP A 167 32.17 -21.03 8.44
N PHE A 168 32.60 -20.62 7.25
CA PHE A 168 32.24 -19.33 6.67
C PHE A 168 30.75 -19.26 6.36
N LEU A 169 30.17 -20.27 5.72
CA LEU A 169 28.74 -20.27 5.40
C LEU A 169 27.88 -20.23 6.67
N GLN A 170 28.25 -21.02 7.70
CA GLN A 170 27.58 -20.99 8.99
C GLN A 170 27.66 -19.59 9.62
N ALA A 171 28.88 -19.03 9.71
CA ALA A 171 29.10 -17.69 10.27
C ALA A 171 28.35 -16.60 9.47
N PHE A 172 28.33 -16.69 8.15
CA PHE A 172 27.62 -15.77 7.27
C PHE A 172 26.12 -15.79 7.52
N ILE A 173 25.51 -16.98 7.53
CA ILE A 173 24.06 -17.15 7.80
C ILE A 173 23.72 -16.59 9.18
N ALA A 174 24.49 -16.96 10.21
CA ALA A 174 24.29 -16.48 11.57
C ALA A 174 24.39 -14.94 11.63
N TYR A 175 25.42 -14.36 11.01
CA TYR A 175 25.62 -12.92 10.97
C TYR A 175 24.44 -12.20 10.30
N VAL A 176 24.06 -12.58 9.08
CA VAL A 176 23.02 -11.85 8.33
C VAL A 176 21.65 -11.98 8.98
N VAL A 177 21.32 -13.15 9.54
CA VAL A 177 20.07 -13.33 10.28
C VAL A 177 20.06 -12.46 11.53
N ASN A 178 21.12 -12.49 12.33
CA ASN A 178 21.21 -11.68 13.55
C ASN A 178 21.20 -10.18 13.25
N GLN A 179 21.87 -9.75 12.19
CA GLN A 179 21.98 -8.35 11.82
C GLN A 179 20.68 -7.79 11.23
N TYR A 180 19.98 -8.55 10.39
CA TYR A 180 18.90 -8.01 9.56
C TYR A 180 17.51 -8.56 9.89
N ALA A 181 17.35 -9.82 10.27
CA ALA A 181 16.03 -10.46 10.33
C ALA A 181 15.09 -9.83 11.37
N ASN A 182 15.63 -9.25 12.44
CA ASN A 182 14.86 -8.57 13.48
C ASN A 182 14.83 -7.04 13.33
N LYS A 183 15.23 -6.51 12.17
CA LYS A 183 15.21 -5.07 11.87
C LYS A 183 14.06 -4.70 10.92
N PRO A 184 13.63 -3.44 10.89
CA PRO A 184 12.77 -2.94 9.83
C PRO A 184 13.37 -3.25 8.47
N LYS A 185 12.54 -3.69 7.51
CA LYS A 185 12.97 -3.99 6.14
C LYS A 185 13.68 -2.79 5.48
N ALA A 186 13.25 -1.58 5.85
CA ALA A 186 13.87 -0.31 5.49
C ALA A 186 15.41 -0.29 5.67
N PHE A 187 15.94 -1.01 6.67
CA PHE A 187 17.35 -0.99 7.05
C PHE A 187 18.19 -2.09 6.37
N VAL A 188 17.56 -2.96 5.58
CA VAL A 188 18.29 -4.02 4.86
C VAL A 188 19.01 -3.42 3.65
N PRO A 189 20.33 -3.65 3.48
CA PRO A 189 21.05 -3.28 2.26
C PRO A 189 20.48 -3.97 1.03
N PHE A 190 19.97 -3.20 0.07
CA PHE A 190 19.45 -3.73 -1.19
C PHE A 190 20.48 -3.67 -2.31
N HIS A 191 21.27 -2.60 -2.35
CA HIS A 191 22.25 -2.40 -3.41
C HIS A 191 23.61 -1.98 -2.84
N LYS A 192 24.64 -2.10 -3.68
CA LYS A 192 26.02 -1.73 -3.38
C LYS A 192 26.64 -1.00 -4.56
N TYR A 193 27.03 0.25 -4.37
CA TYR A 193 27.73 1.06 -5.37
C TYR A 193 29.17 1.24 -4.94
N ASN A 194 30.12 0.66 -5.70
CA ASN A 194 31.52 0.59 -5.31
C ASN A 194 31.69 -0.09 -3.93
N LYS A 195 32.04 0.68 -2.89
CA LYS A 195 32.18 0.21 -1.51
C LYS A 195 31.01 0.61 -0.61
N THR A 196 30.04 1.35 -1.13
CA THR A 196 28.95 1.93 -0.35
C THR A 196 27.70 1.05 -0.48
N LEU A 197 27.22 0.55 0.66
CA LEU A 197 25.92 -0.11 0.74
C LEU A 197 24.81 0.95 0.72
N LYS A 198 23.67 0.59 0.13
CA LYS A 198 22.46 1.37 0.22
C LYS A 198 21.31 0.51 0.70
N THR A 199 20.72 0.91 1.83
CA THR A 199 19.53 0.27 2.37
C THR A 199 18.29 0.67 1.60
N ALA A 200 17.22 -0.11 1.76
CA ALA A 200 15.95 0.18 1.10
C ALA A 200 15.47 1.63 1.34
N ILE A 201 15.58 2.15 2.56
CA ILE A 201 15.18 3.53 2.85
C ILE A 201 16.10 4.56 2.20
N GLU A 202 17.42 4.36 2.19
CA GLU A 202 18.35 5.29 1.53
C GLU A 202 18.09 5.35 0.03
N GLU A 203 17.80 4.22 -0.61
CA GLU A 203 17.42 4.18 -2.03
C GLU A 203 16.13 4.94 -2.30
N GLN A 204 15.15 4.82 -1.39
CA GLN A 204 13.90 5.56 -1.51
C GLN A 204 14.13 7.07 -1.40
N LEU A 205 14.97 7.53 -0.48
CA LEU A 205 15.32 8.96 -0.35
C LEU A 205 15.98 9.49 -1.64
N ILE A 206 16.95 8.76 -2.18
CA ILE A 206 17.65 9.14 -3.42
C ILE A 206 16.67 9.15 -4.60
N TYR A 207 15.80 8.15 -4.69
CA TYR A 207 14.81 8.06 -5.75
C TYR A 207 13.84 9.25 -5.77
N SER A 208 13.56 9.86 -4.61
CA SER A 208 12.65 11.02 -4.47
C SER A 208 13.10 12.24 -5.26
N THR A 209 14.41 12.40 -5.43
CA THR A 209 15.02 13.51 -6.20
C THR A 209 14.50 13.54 -7.63
N GLN A 210 14.06 12.40 -8.16
CA GLN A 210 13.62 12.29 -9.54
C GLN A 210 12.20 12.80 -9.76
N PHE A 211 11.35 12.98 -8.74
CA PHE A 211 9.94 13.30 -9.01
C PHE A 211 9.20 14.05 -7.90
N SER A 212 9.80 14.25 -6.73
CA SER A 212 9.09 14.85 -5.57
C SER A 212 9.80 16.06 -4.98
N LEU A 213 10.86 16.54 -5.62
CA LEU A 213 11.50 17.81 -5.26
C LEU A 213 10.56 18.95 -5.65
N ALA A 214 10.08 19.69 -4.64
CA ALA A 214 9.17 20.82 -4.80
C ALA A 214 9.61 21.93 -3.84
N ASN A 215 9.75 23.17 -4.33
CA ASN A 215 10.17 24.32 -3.54
C ASN A 215 11.48 24.06 -2.75
N ASP A 216 12.48 23.47 -3.41
CA ASP A 216 13.75 23.04 -2.81
C ASP A 216 13.59 22.08 -1.61
N ARG A 217 12.48 21.32 -1.55
CA ARG A 217 12.17 20.41 -0.44
C ARG A 217 11.78 19.02 -0.92
N LEU A 218 12.22 18.04 -0.15
CA LEU A 218 11.91 16.62 -0.31
C LEU A 218 11.20 16.12 0.95
N VAL A 219 9.88 15.99 0.89
CA VAL A 219 9.07 15.62 2.05
C VAL A 219 8.65 14.15 2.01
N HIS A 220 8.99 13.42 3.06
CA HIS A 220 8.75 11.99 3.20
C HIS A 220 7.93 11.73 4.45
N HIS A 221 7.03 10.76 4.34
CA HIS A 221 6.26 10.28 5.47
C HIS A 221 6.30 8.75 5.48
N PHE A 222 6.98 8.18 6.47
CA PHE A 222 7.07 6.73 6.64
C PHE A 222 6.05 6.24 7.66
N THR A 223 5.38 5.13 7.36
CA THR A 223 4.69 4.39 8.42
C THR A 223 5.66 3.39 9.02
N VAL A 224 5.90 3.46 10.32
CA VAL A 224 6.95 2.67 11.00
C VAL A 224 6.36 1.80 12.10
N THR A 225 7.14 0.83 12.56
CA THR A 225 6.80 0.04 13.73
C THR A 225 6.89 0.92 14.98
N PRO A 226 5.94 0.84 15.94
CA PRO A 226 6.02 1.61 17.18
C PRO A 226 7.36 1.43 17.91
N GLY A 227 7.98 2.53 18.34
CA GLY A 227 9.23 2.54 19.09
C GLY A 227 10.51 2.58 18.23
N TYR A 228 10.38 2.55 16.90
CA TYR A 228 11.52 2.62 15.96
C TYR A 228 11.76 4.03 15.39
N GLU A 229 10.98 5.04 15.79
CA GLU A 229 11.07 6.40 15.22
C GLU A 229 12.50 6.95 15.29
N ASN A 230 13.12 6.91 16.47
CA ASN A 230 14.51 7.35 16.66
C ASN A 230 15.53 6.51 15.88
N ASP A 231 15.27 5.20 15.73
CA ASP A 231 16.14 4.32 14.94
C ASP A 231 16.09 4.71 13.46
N PHE A 232 14.92 5.08 12.94
CA PHE A 232 14.77 5.57 11.57
C PHE A 232 15.49 6.90 11.37
N ASP A 233 15.31 7.87 12.28
CA ASP A 233 16.00 9.17 12.23
C ASP A 233 17.53 8.97 12.19
N GLN A 234 18.05 8.14 13.10
CA GLN A 234 19.48 7.87 13.17
C GLN A 234 20.01 7.16 11.92
N HIS A 235 19.22 6.24 11.35
CA HIS A 235 19.62 5.46 10.18
C HIS A 235 19.71 6.30 8.91
N ILE A 236 18.85 7.32 8.76
CA ILE A 236 18.81 8.14 7.55
C ILE A 236 19.65 9.41 7.62
N GLN A 237 20.11 9.82 8.81
CA GLN A 237 20.75 11.12 9.04
C GLN A 237 21.84 11.45 8.00
N ASP A 238 22.81 10.56 7.82
CA ASP A 238 23.92 10.77 6.89
C ASP A 238 23.45 10.81 5.44
N ALA A 239 22.50 9.94 5.07
CA ALA A 239 21.93 9.90 3.72
C ALA A 239 21.14 11.18 3.39
N SER A 240 20.38 11.71 4.36
CA SER A 240 19.66 12.98 4.24
C SER A 240 20.65 14.14 4.05
N LEU A 241 21.68 14.26 4.89
CA LEU A 241 22.68 15.33 4.77
C LEU A 241 23.41 15.31 3.42
N LEU A 242 23.77 14.12 2.92
CA LEU A 242 24.38 13.97 1.60
C LEU A 242 23.44 14.39 0.47
N LEU A 243 22.14 14.10 0.60
CA LEU A 243 21.13 14.52 -0.37
C LEU A 243 20.92 16.03 -0.36
N GLU A 244 20.82 16.63 0.81
CA GLU A 244 20.66 18.08 0.98
C GLU A 244 21.82 18.85 0.32
N ASP A 245 23.07 18.41 0.55
CA ASP A 245 24.26 19.00 -0.05
C ASP A 245 24.29 18.81 -1.58
N SER A 246 24.10 17.56 -2.05
CA SER A 246 24.24 17.23 -3.47
C SER A 246 23.13 17.80 -4.36
N HIS A 247 21.94 18.04 -3.81
CA HIS A 247 20.78 18.54 -4.57
C HIS A 247 20.34 19.95 -4.16
N SER A 248 21.08 20.61 -3.26
CA SER A 248 20.74 21.96 -2.76
C SER A 248 19.29 22.06 -2.28
N CYS A 249 18.84 21.05 -1.53
CA CYS A 249 17.47 20.94 -1.06
C CYS A 249 17.43 20.67 0.45
N ARG A 250 16.23 20.69 1.04
CA ARG A 250 15.99 20.24 2.41
C ARG A 250 15.22 18.92 2.40
N VAL A 251 15.64 17.97 3.23
CA VAL A 251 14.96 16.69 3.41
C VAL A 251 14.15 16.72 4.70
N ASP A 252 12.83 16.67 4.57
CA ASP A 252 11.92 16.60 5.71
C ASP A 252 11.34 15.19 5.82
N VAL A 253 11.51 14.58 7.00
CA VAL A 253 11.00 13.22 7.25
C VAL A 253 10.05 13.22 8.43
N GLY A 254 8.85 12.72 8.18
CA GLY A 254 7.82 12.46 9.18
C GLY A 254 7.61 10.96 9.38
N TYR A 255 7.15 10.60 10.57
CA TYR A 255 6.79 9.24 10.93
C TYR A 255 5.36 9.17 11.43
N SER A 256 4.75 8.02 11.21
CA SER A 256 3.52 7.66 11.91
C SER A 256 3.50 6.16 12.17
N VAL A 257 2.83 5.77 13.25
CA VAL A 257 2.59 4.36 13.56
C VAL A 257 1.16 4.00 13.22
N GLN A 258 0.91 2.73 12.92
CA GLN A 258 -0.46 2.23 12.84
C GLN A 258 -1.12 2.39 14.21
N GLU A 259 -2.33 2.93 14.25
CA GLU A 259 -3.02 3.18 15.51
C GLU A 259 -3.50 1.89 16.15
N VAL A 260 -3.22 1.72 17.45
CA VAL A 260 -3.68 0.57 18.24
C VAL A 260 -5.21 0.48 18.33
N SER A 261 -5.93 1.57 18.04
CA SER A 261 -7.39 1.64 17.92
C SER A 261 -7.91 0.90 16.69
N THR A 262 -7.05 0.64 15.70
CA THR A 262 -7.37 -0.14 14.50
C THR A 262 -7.06 -1.62 14.66
N ASP A 263 -6.50 -2.05 15.79
CA ASP A 263 -6.21 -3.46 16.01
C ASP A 263 -7.51 -4.27 16.12
N SER A 264 -7.54 -5.42 15.47
CA SER A 264 -8.66 -6.34 15.51
C SER A 264 -8.64 -7.15 16.79
N LEU A 265 -9.83 -7.34 17.36
CA LEU A 265 -10.10 -8.39 18.33
C LEU A 265 -9.84 -9.76 17.72
N VAL A 266 -9.43 -10.71 18.55
CA VAL A 266 -9.17 -12.10 18.17
C VAL A 266 -10.27 -12.99 18.70
N MET A 267 -10.76 -13.90 17.86
CA MET A 267 -11.72 -14.94 18.24
C MET A 267 -11.18 -16.33 17.96
N ASP A 268 -11.65 -17.32 18.73
CA ASP A 268 -11.35 -18.73 18.49
C ASP A 268 -12.29 -19.37 17.45
N SER A 269 -12.13 -20.68 17.23
CA SER A 269 -12.98 -21.47 16.34
C SER A 269 -14.45 -21.53 16.77
N GLU A 270 -14.70 -21.36 18.06
CA GLU A 270 -16.01 -21.38 18.71
C GLU A 270 -16.70 -19.99 18.68
N GLY A 271 -16.03 -18.98 18.12
CA GLY A 271 -16.55 -17.61 18.01
C GLY A 271 -16.51 -16.85 19.33
N GLN A 272 -15.71 -17.28 20.30
CA GLN A 272 -15.48 -16.57 21.56
C GLN A 272 -14.26 -15.66 21.46
N LEU A 273 -14.29 -14.55 22.19
CA LEU A 273 -13.13 -13.65 22.30
C LEU A 273 -11.99 -14.36 23.01
N VAL A 274 -10.81 -14.29 22.41
CA VAL A 274 -9.59 -14.81 23.05
C VAL A 274 -9.12 -13.81 24.09
N ALA A 275 -8.97 -14.30 25.32
CA ALA A 275 -8.35 -13.57 26.43
C ALA A 275 -7.06 -14.26 26.87
N ASP A 276 -6.13 -13.48 27.42
CA ASP A 276 -4.94 -14.03 28.07
C ASP A 276 -5.25 -14.61 29.46
N ASP A 277 -4.24 -15.18 30.12
CA ASP A 277 -4.38 -15.77 31.47
C ASP A 277 -4.85 -14.77 32.53
N GLY A 278 -4.71 -13.46 32.27
CA GLY A 278 -5.18 -12.36 33.12
C GLY A 278 -6.59 -11.87 32.77
N GLY A 279 -7.26 -12.47 31.79
CA GLY A 279 -8.59 -12.07 31.33
C GLY A 279 -8.63 -10.83 30.43
N GLN A 280 -7.47 -10.34 29.98
CA GLN A 280 -7.39 -9.23 29.02
C GLN A 280 -7.65 -9.73 27.60
N LEU A 281 -8.33 -8.92 26.78
CA LEU A 281 -8.57 -9.26 25.36
C LEU A 281 -7.26 -9.27 24.58
N VAL A 282 -7.14 -10.24 23.68
CA VAL A 282 -6.02 -10.34 22.74
C VAL A 282 -6.35 -9.56 21.46
N PHE A 283 -5.39 -8.75 21.00
CA PHE A 283 -5.50 -7.91 19.80
C PHE A 283 -4.44 -8.29 18.77
N ARG A 284 -4.71 -7.99 17.49
CA ARG A 284 -3.74 -8.10 16.40
C ARG A 284 -3.84 -6.90 15.45
N ALA A 285 -2.71 -6.48 14.91
CA ALA A 285 -2.68 -5.45 13.87
C ALA A 285 -3.55 -5.85 12.67
N ALA A 286 -4.45 -4.97 12.24
CA ALA A 286 -5.46 -5.22 11.22
C ALA A 286 -4.98 -4.94 9.77
N GLY A 287 -3.70 -5.20 9.49
CA GLY A 287 -3.11 -5.08 8.15
C GLY A 287 -2.95 -3.63 7.64
N HIS A 288 -2.61 -3.49 6.35
CA HIS A 288 -2.34 -2.20 5.69
C HIS A 288 -3.60 -1.33 5.51
N GLY A 289 -4.79 -1.87 5.77
CA GLY A 289 -6.04 -1.11 5.67
C GLY A 289 -6.19 0.01 6.70
N ALA A 290 -5.46 -0.08 7.80
CA ALA A 290 -5.40 0.98 8.81
C ALA A 290 -4.67 2.25 8.34
N LEU A 291 -3.95 2.21 7.21
CA LEU A 291 -3.10 3.32 6.78
C LEU A 291 -3.87 4.53 6.25
N ILE A 292 -5.18 4.41 5.97
CA ILE A 292 -5.98 5.56 5.52
C ILE A 292 -6.04 6.66 6.57
N GLN A 293 -6.02 6.31 7.87
CA GLN A 293 -5.97 7.29 8.95
C GLN A 293 -4.64 8.03 8.98
N ASN A 294 -3.53 7.30 8.79
CA ASN A 294 -2.20 7.89 8.66
C ASN A 294 -2.14 8.86 7.48
N LEU A 295 -2.66 8.45 6.31
CA LEU A 295 -2.75 9.30 5.13
C LEU A 295 -3.69 10.50 5.35
N ASN A 296 -4.80 10.33 6.05
CA ASN A 296 -5.73 11.42 6.34
C ASN A 296 -5.14 12.50 7.26
N ARG A 297 -4.05 12.19 7.99
CA ARG A 297 -3.38 13.14 8.89
C ARG A 297 -2.31 13.98 8.19
N ILE A 298 -1.78 13.55 7.04
CA ILE A 298 -0.73 14.32 6.36
C ILE A 298 -1.32 15.52 5.62
N GLU A 299 -0.65 16.66 5.72
CA GLU A 299 -1.05 17.90 5.02
C GLU A 299 -0.33 17.99 3.67
N ALA A 300 -0.98 17.45 2.64
CA ALA A 300 -0.45 17.38 1.28
C ALA A 300 -1.55 17.64 0.25
N ASP A 301 -1.15 18.18 -0.90
CA ASP A 301 -2.02 18.33 -2.06
C ASP A 301 -1.84 17.13 -2.99
N ILE A 302 -0.58 16.76 -3.24
CA ILE A 302 -0.17 15.62 -4.07
C ILE A 302 0.62 14.63 -3.23
N VAL A 303 0.25 13.34 -3.32
CA VAL A 303 0.91 12.27 -2.58
C VAL A 303 1.34 11.14 -3.51
N PHE A 304 2.63 10.79 -3.46
CA PHE A 304 3.15 9.58 -4.09
C PHE A 304 3.16 8.44 -3.08
N ILE A 305 2.60 7.28 -3.45
CA ILE A 305 2.56 6.10 -2.60
C ILE A 305 3.25 4.93 -3.30
N ASN A 306 4.25 4.36 -2.64
CA ASN A 306 4.91 3.11 -3.03
C ASN A 306 5.45 2.38 -1.80
N ASN A 307 5.51 1.04 -1.88
CA ASN A 307 6.02 0.23 -0.76
C ASN A 307 7.53 0.43 -0.57
N ILE A 308 8.00 0.39 0.69
CA ILE A 308 9.43 0.52 1.03
C ILE A 308 10.31 -0.44 0.23
N ASP A 309 9.81 -1.65 -0.05
CA ASP A 309 10.56 -2.72 -0.68
C ASP A 309 10.53 -2.71 -2.21
N ASN A 310 9.73 -1.84 -2.83
CA ASN A 310 9.75 -1.62 -4.27
C ASN A 310 10.68 -0.45 -4.60
N VAL A 311 11.96 -0.75 -4.81
CA VAL A 311 12.95 0.24 -5.24
C VAL A 311 14.06 -0.42 -6.05
N ALA A 312 14.26 0.09 -7.26
CA ALA A 312 15.28 -0.36 -8.19
C ALA A 312 16.64 0.30 -7.87
N PRO A 313 17.76 -0.20 -8.43
CA PRO A 313 19.04 0.48 -8.37
C PRO A 313 19.02 1.87 -9.02
N GLN A 314 19.93 2.74 -8.60
CA GLN A 314 20.03 4.15 -9.02
C GLN A 314 20.11 4.33 -10.55
N ALA A 315 20.70 3.38 -11.27
CA ALA A 315 20.76 3.42 -12.74
C ALA A 315 19.37 3.46 -13.41
N GLN A 316 18.32 3.00 -12.73
CA GLN A 316 16.93 3.01 -13.23
C GLN A 316 16.12 4.21 -12.72
N HIS A 317 16.61 4.97 -11.73
CA HIS A 317 15.84 6.02 -11.06
C HIS A 317 15.37 7.10 -12.02
N GLN A 318 16.19 7.50 -12.99
CA GLN A 318 15.81 8.54 -13.96
C GLN A 318 14.62 8.12 -14.84
N GLU A 319 14.66 6.89 -15.36
CA GLU A 319 13.58 6.33 -16.17
C GLU A 319 12.33 6.12 -15.31
N SER A 320 12.46 5.51 -14.14
CA SER A 320 11.32 5.27 -13.25
C SER A 320 10.69 6.57 -12.74
N GLY A 321 11.52 7.57 -12.45
CA GLY A 321 11.09 8.91 -12.10
C GLY A 321 10.33 9.59 -13.23
N MET A 322 10.70 9.33 -14.49
CA MET A 322 9.98 9.82 -15.66
C MET A 322 8.51 9.40 -15.61
N TYR A 323 8.26 8.09 -15.41
CA TYR A 323 6.91 7.56 -15.30
C TYR A 323 6.15 8.18 -14.13
N LYS A 324 6.77 8.35 -12.96
CA LYS A 324 6.11 9.01 -11.82
C LYS A 324 5.69 10.45 -12.12
N ARG A 325 6.55 11.24 -12.76
CA ARG A 325 6.22 12.61 -13.18
C ARG A 325 5.10 12.63 -14.22
N ALA A 326 5.10 11.68 -15.16
CA ALA A 326 4.02 11.56 -16.14
C ALA A 326 2.68 11.18 -15.49
N LEU A 327 2.66 10.26 -14.53
CA LEU A 327 1.45 9.92 -13.76
C LEU A 327 0.93 11.15 -12.99
N ALA A 328 1.84 11.92 -12.38
CA ALA A 328 1.48 13.15 -11.67
C ALA A 328 0.96 14.25 -12.63
N GLY A 329 1.55 14.40 -13.81
CA GLY A 329 1.05 15.34 -14.81
C GLY A 329 -0.34 14.97 -15.32
N TYR A 330 -0.58 13.68 -15.57
CA TYR A 330 -1.90 13.19 -15.94
C TYR A 330 -2.93 13.39 -14.82
N LEU A 331 -2.53 13.14 -13.56
CA LEU A 331 -3.35 13.45 -12.38
C LEU A 331 -3.74 14.94 -12.34
N LEU A 332 -2.77 15.84 -12.52
CA LEU A 332 -3.01 17.29 -12.50
C LEU A 332 -3.93 17.75 -13.63
N GLU A 333 -3.79 17.20 -14.84
CA GLU A 333 -4.65 17.55 -15.97
C GLU A 333 -6.11 17.20 -15.67
N ILE A 334 -6.36 15.98 -15.18
CA ILE A 334 -7.70 15.52 -14.81
C ILE A 334 -8.24 16.34 -13.63
N GLN A 335 -7.42 16.60 -12.61
CA GLN A 335 -7.80 17.41 -11.46
C GLN A 335 -8.24 18.82 -11.89
N GLN A 336 -7.47 19.48 -12.75
CA GLN A 336 -7.80 20.83 -13.22
C GLN A 336 -9.11 20.86 -14.02
N GLN A 337 -9.38 19.84 -14.84
CA GLN A 337 -10.66 19.69 -15.54
C GLN A 337 -11.82 19.51 -14.56
N ILE A 338 -11.69 18.62 -13.57
CA ILE A 338 -12.69 18.43 -12.50
C ILE A 338 -12.95 19.76 -11.77
N PHE A 339 -11.90 20.47 -11.38
CA PHE A 339 -12.03 21.72 -10.64
C PHE A 339 -12.71 22.82 -11.46
N ARG A 340 -12.41 22.93 -12.76
CA ARG A 340 -13.12 23.86 -13.65
C ARG A 340 -14.60 23.51 -13.68
N LEU A 341 -14.94 22.25 -13.96
CA LEU A 341 -16.33 21.80 -14.07
C LEU A 341 -17.12 22.07 -12.78
N LEU A 342 -16.53 21.79 -11.61
CA LEU A 342 -17.17 22.04 -10.32
C LEU A 342 -17.38 23.53 -10.04
N ARG A 343 -16.41 24.40 -10.40
CA ARG A 343 -16.50 25.85 -10.20
C ARG A 343 -17.52 26.52 -11.12
N THR A 344 -17.72 25.98 -12.33
CA THR A 344 -18.60 26.56 -13.35
C THR A 344 -19.86 25.74 -13.59
N ILE A 345 -20.23 24.81 -12.68
CA ILE A 345 -21.34 23.86 -12.89
C ILE A 345 -22.71 24.53 -13.07
N ASP A 346 -22.84 25.77 -12.61
CA ASP A 346 -24.03 26.61 -12.75
C ASP A 346 -24.11 27.36 -14.09
N ASP A 347 -23.03 27.38 -14.86
CA ASP A 347 -22.98 28.05 -16.15
C ASP A 347 -23.69 27.21 -17.23
N TYR A 348 -24.23 27.91 -18.23
CA TYR A 348 -25.01 27.28 -19.31
C TYR A 348 -24.19 26.21 -20.05
N GLY A 349 -24.71 24.99 -20.11
CA GLY A 349 -24.11 23.86 -20.82
C GLY A 349 -23.05 23.07 -20.04
N VAL A 350 -22.53 23.59 -18.92
CA VAL A 350 -21.46 22.92 -18.17
C VAL A 350 -21.94 21.63 -17.50
N LEU A 351 -23.20 21.55 -17.09
CA LEU A 351 -23.74 20.30 -16.54
C LEU A 351 -23.69 19.15 -17.56
N ASP A 352 -24.02 19.41 -18.83
CA ASP A 352 -23.94 18.39 -19.88
C ASP A 352 -22.49 18.05 -20.22
N GLU A 353 -21.60 19.04 -20.23
CA GLU A 353 -20.16 18.85 -20.36
C GLU A 353 -19.61 17.96 -19.23
N ALA A 354 -20.00 18.21 -17.99
CA ALA A 354 -19.58 17.45 -16.82
C ALA A 354 -20.10 16.00 -16.86
N VAL A 355 -21.32 15.79 -17.35
CA VAL A 355 -21.87 14.44 -17.56
C VAL A 355 -21.09 13.70 -18.63
N HIS A 356 -20.76 14.37 -19.74
CA HIS A 356 -19.93 13.77 -20.78
C HIS A 356 -18.52 13.44 -20.26
N PHE A 357 -17.92 14.33 -19.46
CA PHE A 357 -16.62 14.09 -18.84
C PHE A 357 -16.64 12.88 -17.90
N LEU A 358 -17.65 12.77 -17.03
CA LEU A 358 -17.81 11.62 -16.13
C LEU A 358 -18.00 10.30 -16.89
N ASP A 359 -18.75 10.34 -17.99
CA ASP A 359 -18.95 9.19 -18.88
C ASP A 359 -17.63 8.75 -19.53
N GLN A 360 -16.88 9.69 -20.11
CA GLN A 360 -15.65 9.39 -20.84
C GLN A 360 -14.47 9.01 -19.93
N GLN A 361 -14.31 9.69 -18.79
CA GLN A 361 -13.15 9.49 -17.92
C GLN A 361 -13.38 8.42 -16.85
N PHE A 362 -14.62 8.27 -16.37
CA PHE A 362 -14.94 7.42 -15.22
C PHE A 362 -16.07 6.42 -15.46
N HIS A 363 -16.65 6.38 -16.68
CA HIS A 363 -17.76 5.50 -17.05
C HIS A 363 -19.04 5.63 -16.21
N PHE A 364 -19.24 6.78 -15.56
CA PHE A 364 -20.49 7.04 -14.85
C PHE A 364 -21.58 7.49 -15.82
N HIS A 365 -22.44 6.54 -16.20
CA HIS A 365 -23.63 6.82 -17.01
C HIS A 365 -24.72 7.47 -16.15
N ILE A 366 -24.98 8.76 -16.38
CA ILE A 366 -25.99 9.53 -15.64
C ILE A 366 -27.22 9.74 -16.53
N HIS A 367 -28.33 9.14 -16.12
CA HIS A 367 -29.64 9.28 -16.76
C HIS A 367 -30.64 9.98 -15.83
N GLY A 368 -31.65 10.62 -16.40
CA GLY A 368 -32.75 11.24 -15.65
C GLY A 368 -33.15 12.61 -16.21
N GLU A 369 -34.42 12.97 -16.05
CA GLU A 369 -34.99 14.21 -16.58
C GLU A 369 -34.93 15.40 -15.60
N ASP A 370 -34.81 15.14 -14.29
CA ASP A 370 -34.73 16.19 -13.27
C ASP A 370 -33.33 16.81 -13.21
N GLN A 371 -33.24 18.10 -13.54
CA GLN A 371 -31.97 18.81 -13.71
C GLN A 371 -31.22 18.99 -12.38
N GLU A 372 -31.92 19.25 -11.29
CA GLU A 372 -31.32 19.48 -9.97
C GLU A 372 -30.75 18.19 -9.38
N LEU A 373 -31.50 17.08 -9.46
CA LEU A 373 -31.01 15.78 -9.02
C LEU A 373 -29.82 15.31 -9.86
N ARG A 374 -29.88 15.53 -11.17
CA ARG A 374 -28.75 15.26 -12.09
C ARG A 374 -27.52 16.06 -11.68
N LYS A 375 -27.66 17.36 -11.42
CA LYS A 375 -26.58 18.23 -10.95
C LYS A 375 -25.98 17.76 -9.62
N GLN A 376 -26.81 17.44 -8.64
CA GLN A 376 -26.35 16.93 -7.34
C GLN A 376 -25.54 15.63 -7.49
N ARG A 377 -26.00 14.72 -8.34
CA ARG A 377 -25.28 13.47 -8.62
C ARG A 377 -23.95 13.71 -9.32
N VAL A 378 -23.90 14.62 -10.30
CA VAL A 378 -22.65 15.00 -11.00
C VAL A 378 -21.63 15.57 -10.03
N ILE A 379 -22.04 16.53 -9.19
CA ILE A 379 -21.15 17.11 -8.17
C ILE A 379 -20.65 16.02 -7.23
N ALA A 380 -21.52 15.14 -6.73
CA ALA A 380 -21.14 14.07 -5.81
C ALA A 380 -20.17 13.03 -6.42
N LEU A 381 -20.17 12.86 -7.75
CA LEU A 381 -19.24 11.98 -8.47
C LEU A 381 -17.91 12.68 -8.78
N LEU A 382 -17.92 13.99 -9.06
CA LEU A 382 -16.72 14.77 -9.34
C LEU A 382 -15.94 15.16 -8.08
N ASP A 383 -16.63 15.56 -7.01
CA ASP A 383 -16.07 16.14 -5.77
C ASP A 383 -15.56 15.05 -4.81
N ARG A 384 -14.52 14.35 -5.25
CA ARG A 384 -13.89 13.21 -4.58
C ARG A 384 -12.37 13.29 -4.68
N PRO A 385 -11.63 12.65 -3.75
CA PRO A 385 -10.21 12.40 -3.93
C PRO A 385 -9.94 11.68 -5.26
N LEU A 386 -8.81 12.00 -5.88
CA LEU A 386 -8.42 11.46 -7.19
C LEU A 386 -7.12 10.67 -7.04
N ARG A 387 -7.02 9.53 -7.73
CA ARG A 387 -5.79 8.75 -7.84
C ARG A 387 -5.54 8.30 -9.27
N VAL A 388 -4.28 8.38 -9.68
CA VAL A 388 -3.75 7.74 -10.88
C VAL A 388 -2.82 6.62 -10.42
N CYS A 389 -3.12 5.39 -10.82
CA CYS A 389 -2.33 4.21 -10.44
C CYS A 389 -1.63 3.64 -11.67
N GLY A 390 -0.31 3.54 -11.59
CA GLY A 390 0.49 2.82 -12.56
C GLY A 390 0.27 1.32 -12.43
N MET A 391 0.03 0.63 -13.54
CA MET A 391 -0.24 -0.80 -13.64
C MET A 391 0.82 -1.48 -14.50
N VAL A 392 1.42 -2.57 -14.00
CA VAL A 392 2.39 -3.35 -14.78
C VAL A 392 1.72 -4.55 -15.43
N PRO A 393 2.19 -5.03 -16.59
CA PRO A 393 1.73 -6.29 -17.17
C PRO A 393 1.81 -7.44 -16.17
N ASN A 394 0.75 -8.25 -16.08
CA ASN A 394 0.70 -9.37 -15.14
C ASN A 394 1.53 -10.56 -15.66
N THR A 395 2.61 -10.88 -14.96
CA THR A 395 3.48 -12.04 -15.26
C THR A 395 3.26 -13.21 -14.31
N GLY A 396 2.11 -13.27 -13.63
CA GLY A 396 1.77 -14.30 -12.64
C GLY A 396 2.13 -13.92 -11.20
N GLU A 397 2.37 -12.63 -10.93
CA GLU A 397 2.68 -12.13 -9.59
C GLU A 397 1.43 -12.22 -8.68
N PRO A 398 1.60 -12.62 -7.40
CA PRO A 398 0.49 -12.71 -6.46
C PRO A 398 0.02 -11.33 -6.01
N GLY A 399 -1.29 -11.08 -6.09
CA GLY A 399 -1.96 -9.92 -5.48
C GLY A 399 -3.16 -9.45 -6.31
N GLY A 400 -3.45 -8.15 -6.26
CA GLY A 400 -4.60 -7.54 -6.93
C GLY A 400 -4.28 -6.91 -8.28
N GLY A 401 -5.33 -6.64 -9.05
CA GLY A 401 -5.24 -6.03 -10.37
C GLY A 401 -6.34 -5.00 -10.62
N PRO A 402 -6.29 -4.32 -11.77
CA PRO A 402 -7.30 -3.35 -12.18
C PRO A 402 -8.53 -4.04 -12.78
N PHE A 403 -9.72 -3.72 -12.27
CA PHE A 403 -10.99 -4.26 -12.74
C PHE A 403 -12.05 -3.18 -12.83
N TRP A 404 -12.99 -3.37 -13.75
CA TRP A 404 -14.29 -2.73 -13.69
C TRP A 404 -15.16 -3.49 -12.69
N VAL A 405 -15.64 -2.81 -11.65
CA VAL A 405 -16.58 -3.35 -10.68
C VAL A 405 -17.93 -2.69 -10.84
N GLU A 406 -18.99 -3.39 -10.49
CA GLU A 406 -20.36 -2.86 -10.51
C GLU A 406 -20.93 -2.82 -9.09
N ASP A 407 -21.34 -1.63 -8.66
CA ASP A 407 -22.02 -1.41 -7.39
C ASP A 407 -23.13 -0.35 -7.50
N GLU A 408 -23.62 0.18 -6.37
CA GLU A 408 -24.68 1.18 -6.32
C GLU A 408 -24.30 2.51 -7.02
N MET A 409 -23.01 2.81 -7.21
CA MET A 409 -22.55 3.98 -7.97
C MET A 409 -22.57 3.74 -9.48
N GLY A 410 -22.56 2.47 -9.90
CA GLY A 410 -22.46 2.01 -11.27
C GLY A 410 -21.13 1.31 -11.57
N VAL A 411 -20.83 1.14 -12.85
CA VAL A 411 -19.59 0.47 -13.29
C VAL A 411 -18.42 1.44 -13.23
N HIS A 412 -17.40 1.12 -12.45
CA HIS A 412 -16.23 2.00 -12.26
C HIS A 412 -14.95 1.21 -11.96
N LEU A 413 -13.80 1.86 -12.05
CA LEU A 413 -12.49 1.24 -11.89
C LEU A 413 -12.11 1.03 -10.42
N GLN A 414 -11.68 -0.18 -10.07
CA GLN A 414 -11.12 -0.52 -8.77
C GLN A 414 -9.90 -1.42 -8.88
N ILE A 415 -9.05 -1.34 -7.86
CA ILE A 415 -8.05 -2.37 -7.60
C ILE A 415 -8.75 -3.46 -6.78
N VAL A 416 -8.80 -4.68 -7.32
CA VAL A 416 -9.44 -5.82 -6.66
C VAL A 416 -8.40 -6.87 -6.34
N GLU A 417 -8.27 -7.23 -5.07
CA GLU A 417 -7.40 -8.30 -4.61
C GLU A 417 -8.09 -9.66 -4.69
N LYS A 418 -7.30 -10.73 -4.85
CA LYS A 418 -7.82 -12.11 -4.91
C LYS A 418 -8.77 -12.46 -3.75
N ALA A 419 -8.48 -11.95 -2.55
CA ALA A 419 -9.29 -12.20 -1.35
C ALA A 419 -10.69 -11.57 -1.42
N GLN A 420 -10.92 -10.62 -2.32
CA GLN A 420 -12.20 -9.95 -2.53
C GLN A 420 -13.08 -10.64 -3.59
N VAL A 421 -12.60 -11.73 -4.21
CA VAL A 421 -13.30 -12.40 -5.32
C VAL A 421 -13.84 -13.75 -4.89
N ASP A 422 -15.11 -14.01 -5.20
CA ASP A 422 -15.71 -15.34 -5.07
C ASP A 422 -15.20 -16.26 -6.18
N LEU A 423 -14.07 -16.92 -5.95
CA LEU A 423 -13.50 -17.86 -6.90
C LEU A 423 -14.31 -19.16 -7.05
N SER A 424 -15.33 -19.38 -6.20
CA SER A 424 -16.27 -20.48 -6.39
C SER A 424 -17.33 -20.18 -7.46
N ASN A 425 -17.58 -18.89 -7.72
CA ASN A 425 -18.40 -18.45 -8.83
C ASN A 425 -17.57 -18.50 -10.15
N PRO A 426 -17.93 -19.36 -11.12
CA PRO A 426 -17.14 -19.52 -12.35
C PRO A 426 -16.99 -18.24 -13.18
N LEU A 427 -18.00 -17.36 -13.17
CA LEU A 427 -17.97 -16.10 -13.90
C LEU A 427 -16.98 -15.12 -13.27
N GLN A 428 -17.04 -14.95 -11.95
CA GLN A 428 -16.12 -14.08 -11.21
C GLN A 428 -14.68 -14.60 -11.28
N ALA A 429 -14.49 -15.92 -11.15
CA ALA A 429 -13.19 -16.55 -11.36
C ALA A 429 -12.64 -16.28 -12.76
N ALA A 430 -13.47 -16.43 -13.80
CA ALA A 430 -13.07 -16.16 -15.18
C ALA A 430 -12.65 -14.70 -15.38
N HIS A 431 -13.45 -13.73 -14.90
CA HIS A 431 -13.10 -12.31 -15.00
C HIS A 431 -11.78 -11.99 -14.28
N PHE A 432 -11.57 -12.54 -13.07
CA PHE A 432 -10.34 -12.32 -12.33
C PHE A 432 -9.11 -12.88 -13.05
N PHE A 433 -9.18 -14.13 -13.55
CA PHE A 433 -8.04 -14.76 -14.23
C PHE A 433 -7.77 -14.20 -15.64
N GLN A 434 -8.70 -13.43 -16.22
CA GLN A 434 -8.49 -12.70 -17.47
C GLN A 434 -7.77 -11.36 -17.27
N GLY A 435 -7.45 -10.97 -16.03
CA GLY A 435 -6.70 -9.75 -15.73
C GLY A 435 -5.34 -9.71 -16.41
N THR A 436 -5.10 -8.67 -17.21
CA THR A 436 -3.86 -8.51 -18.01
C THR A 436 -2.77 -7.73 -17.30
N HIS A 437 -3.12 -7.00 -16.24
CA HIS A 437 -2.22 -6.14 -15.48
C HIS A 437 -2.35 -6.40 -13.98
N PHE A 438 -1.37 -5.93 -13.24
CA PHE A 438 -1.21 -6.10 -11.80
C PHE A 438 -0.91 -4.74 -11.16
N ASN A 439 -1.33 -4.55 -9.90
CA ASN A 439 -1.07 -3.33 -9.13
C ASN A 439 0.30 -3.41 -8.39
N PRO A 440 1.35 -2.71 -8.86
CA PRO A 440 2.65 -2.63 -8.19
C PRO A 440 2.65 -1.72 -6.95
N VAL A 441 1.51 -1.05 -6.65
CA VAL A 441 1.41 0.03 -5.66
C VAL A 441 2.27 1.23 -6.11
N GLU A 442 2.06 1.69 -7.34
CA GLU A 442 2.63 2.94 -7.85
C GLU A 442 1.50 3.96 -8.03
N LEU A 443 1.17 4.69 -6.96
CA LEU A 443 0.04 5.62 -6.95
C LEU A 443 0.51 7.07 -6.86
N VAL A 444 -0.20 7.96 -7.55
CA VAL A 444 -0.16 9.40 -7.33
C VAL A 444 -1.58 9.87 -7.02
N CYS A 445 -1.74 10.56 -5.90
CA CYS A 445 -3.03 10.93 -5.33
C CYS A 445 -3.14 12.45 -5.18
N SER A 446 -4.35 12.99 -5.40
CA SER A 446 -4.74 14.34 -5.04
C SER A 446 -5.67 14.32 -3.84
N LEU A 447 -5.32 15.05 -2.78
CA LEU A 447 -6.07 15.05 -1.51
C LEU A 447 -6.88 16.33 -1.26
N ILE A 448 -6.88 17.26 -2.19
CA ILE A 448 -7.62 18.54 -2.09
C ILE A 448 -8.78 18.63 -3.07
N ASP A 449 -9.79 19.42 -2.69
CA ASP A 449 -10.94 19.75 -3.50
C ASP A 449 -10.70 20.99 -4.39
N TYR A 450 -11.74 21.36 -5.16
CA TYR A 450 -11.69 22.50 -6.08
C TYR A 450 -11.59 23.87 -5.39
N LYS A 451 -11.69 23.93 -4.06
CA LYS A 451 -11.51 25.13 -3.23
C LYS A 451 -10.13 25.16 -2.56
N GLY A 452 -9.34 24.10 -2.72
CA GLY A 452 -8.06 23.93 -2.02
C GLY A 452 -8.22 23.39 -0.59
N GLU A 453 -9.40 22.89 -0.24
CA GLU A 453 -9.66 22.27 1.06
C GLU A 453 -9.31 20.78 0.99
N LYS A 454 -8.67 20.27 2.03
CA LYS A 454 -8.33 18.85 2.13
C LYS A 454 -9.58 18.01 2.36
N TYR A 455 -9.70 16.91 1.63
CA TYR A 455 -10.74 15.92 1.88
C TYR A 455 -10.51 15.17 3.20
N ASP A 456 -11.59 14.88 3.92
CA ASP A 456 -11.58 13.85 4.96
C ASP A 456 -11.70 12.48 4.30
N LEU A 457 -10.56 11.81 4.11
CA LEU A 457 -10.43 10.56 3.36
C LEU A 457 -11.26 9.42 3.95
N ASN A 458 -11.57 9.47 5.26
CA ASN A 458 -12.41 8.46 5.91
C ASN A 458 -13.83 8.40 5.35
N LYS A 459 -14.30 9.49 4.73
CA LYS A 459 -15.64 9.54 4.08
C LYS A 459 -15.70 8.77 2.77
N TYR A 460 -14.56 8.35 2.24
CA TYR A 460 -14.44 7.69 0.93
C TYR A 460 -13.97 6.22 1.03
N VAL A 461 -14.02 5.66 2.24
CA VAL A 461 -13.73 4.25 2.55
C VAL A 461 -14.99 3.41 2.37
N ASP A 462 -14.87 2.22 1.76
CA ASP A 462 -15.91 1.19 1.85
C ASP A 462 -15.64 0.30 3.07
N PRO A 463 -16.45 0.41 4.16
CA PRO A 463 -16.24 -0.39 5.36
C PRO A 463 -16.62 -1.86 5.18
N SER A 464 -17.30 -2.24 4.10
CA SER A 464 -17.77 -3.61 3.84
C SER A 464 -16.70 -4.55 3.30
N THR A 465 -15.59 -3.99 2.79
CA THR A 465 -14.47 -4.72 2.19
C THR A 465 -13.39 -5.11 3.21
N TYR A 466 -13.78 -5.38 4.45
CA TYR A 466 -12.85 -5.97 5.44
C TYR A 466 -12.47 -7.39 5.03
N PHE A 467 -11.42 -7.96 5.63
CA PHE A 467 -11.06 -9.37 5.41
C PHE A 467 -11.11 -10.14 6.72
N VAL A 468 -11.63 -11.36 6.72
CA VAL A 468 -11.47 -12.27 7.87
C VAL A 468 -10.27 -13.16 7.62
N VAL A 469 -9.29 -13.07 8.50
CA VAL A 469 -8.06 -13.86 8.42
C VAL A 469 -8.05 -14.95 9.47
N SER A 470 -7.72 -16.17 9.03
CA SER A 470 -7.49 -17.31 9.91
C SER A 470 -5.99 -17.50 10.13
N LYS A 471 -5.57 -17.57 11.39
CA LYS A 471 -4.17 -17.80 11.80
C LYS A 471 -4.12 -18.87 12.88
N THR A 472 -2.91 -19.33 13.21
CA THR A 472 -2.68 -20.21 14.35
C THR A 472 -2.00 -19.40 15.45
N MET A 473 -2.51 -19.52 16.68
CA MET A 473 -1.90 -18.95 17.88
C MET A 473 -1.84 -20.04 18.95
N ASN A 474 -0.64 -20.31 19.49
CA ASN A 474 -0.40 -21.40 20.45
C ASN A 474 -0.98 -22.75 20.02
N GLY A 475 -0.84 -23.09 18.72
CA GLY A 475 -1.37 -24.33 18.13
C GLY A 475 -2.88 -24.37 17.89
N LYS A 476 -3.63 -23.31 18.24
CA LYS A 476 -5.08 -23.22 18.02
C LYS A 476 -5.43 -22.28 16.86
N PRO A 477 -6.45 -22.60 16.05
CA PRO A 477 -6.93 -21.70 15.03
C PRO A 477 -7.62 -20.48 15.69
N ILE A 478 -7.30 -19.30 15.19
CA ILE A 478 -7.91 -18.03 15.58
C ILE A 478 -8.35 -17.25 14.34
N LYS A 479 -9.36 -16.41 14.51
CA LYS A 479 -9.86 -15.47 13.52
C LYS A 479 -9.67 -14.03 13.98
N ALA A 480 -9.34 -13.15 13.05
CA ALA A 480 -9.31 -11.71 13.24
C ALA A 480 -9.80 -11.04 11.94
N MET A 481 -10.10 -9.75 11.97
CA MET A 481 -10.37 -8.97 10.76
C MET A 481 -9.18 -8.08 10.39
N GLU A 482 -8.99 -7.87 9.09
CA GLU A 482 -8.18 -6.79 8.56
C GLU A 482 -9.12 -5.71 8.02
N HIS A 483 -8.75 -4.44 8.24
CA HIS A 483 -9.51 -3.31 7.72
C HIS A 483 -9.41 -3.22 6.18
N PRO A 484 -10.34 -2.51 5.52
CA PRO A 484 -10.26 -2.24 4.09
C PRO A 484 -8.87 -1.77 3.67
N GLY A 485 -8.19 -2.48 2.78
CA GLY A 485 -6.80 -2.18 2.39
C GLY A 485 -6.65 -0.77 1.79
N LEU A 486 -5.46 -0.17 1.95
CA LEU A 486 -5.23 1.25 1.61
C LEU A 486 -5.62 1.58 0.16
N TRP A 487 -5.19 0.78 -0.82
CA TRP A 487 -5.39 1.04 -2.25
C TRP A 487 -6.56 0.26 -2.88
N ASN A 488 -7.30 -0.53 -2.09
CA ASN A 488 -8.56 -1.13 -2.54
C ASN A 488 -9.71 -0.50 -1.74
N GLY A 489 -10.14 -1.12 -0.65
CA GLY A 489 -11.33 -0.74 0.08
C GLY A 489 -11.30 0.64 0.75
N ALA A 490 -10.14 1.08 1.25
CA ALA A 490 -10.02 2.41 1.85
C ALA A 490 -10.01 3.56 0.82
N MET A 491 -9.82 3.23 -0.46
CA MET A 491 -9.90 4.17 -1.58
C MET A 491 -11.06 3.81 -2.54
N ALA A 492 -12.03 3.03 -2.07
CA ALA A 492 -13.12 2.52 -2.91
C ALA A 492 -13.93 3.66 -3.55
N PHE A 493 -14.18 4.76 -2.85
CA PHE A 493 -14.98 5.85 -3.39
C PHE A 493 -14.14 7.00 -3.96
N TRP A 494 -12.92 6.71 -4.41
CA TRP A 494 -12.04 7.68 -5.06
C TRP A 494 -12.23 7.65 -6.58
N ASN A 495 -12.08 8.80 -7.22
CA ASN A 495 -11.95 8.86 -8.68
C ASN A 495 -10.62 8.18 -9.05
N THR A 496 -10.71 7.11 -9.85
CA THR A 496 -9.60 6.19 -10.09
C THR A 496 -9.31 6.08 -11.58
N LEU A 497 -8.05 6.28 -11.94
CA LEU A 497 -7.55 6.11 -13.30
C LEU A 497 -6.36 5.16 -13.29
N PHE A 498 -6.26 4.31 -14.31
CA PHE A 498 -5.13 3.40 -14.47
C PHE A 498 -4.32 3.72 -15.71
N VAL A 499 -2.99 3.62 -15.57
CA VAL A 499 -2.03 3.86 -16.64
C VAL A 499 -1.09 2.67 -16.72
N SER A 500 -0.87 2.12 -17.91
CA SER A 500 0.14 1.07 -18.11
C SER A 500 1.55 1.65 -17.97
N ILE A 501 2.38 1.00 -17.15
CA ILE A 501 3.77 1.36 -16.90
C ILE A 501 4.67 0.13 -17.10
N PRO A 502 5.97 0.29 -17.39
CA PRO A 502 6.82 -0.84 -17.72
C PRO A 502 7.07 -1.75 -16.50
N PRO A 503 7.31 -3.04 -16.71
CA PRO A 503 7.64 -3.99 -15.63
C PRO A 503 8.84 -3.57 -14.76
N THR A 504 9.75 -2.75 -15.29
CA THR A 504 10.90 -2.20 -14.55
C THR A 504 10.50 -1.33 -13.36
N MET A 505 9.28 -0.80 -13.33
CA MET A 505 8.71 -0.08 -12.18
C MET A 505 8.34 -0.99 -11.00
N PHE A 506 8.43 -2.31 -11.17
CA PHE A 506 8.12 -3.30 -10.14
C PHE A 506 9.33 -4.19 -9.85
N THR A 507 10.12 -3.77 -8.87
CA THR A 507 11.31 -4.45 -8.36
C THR A 507 11.20 -4.68 -6.84
N PRO A 508 10.17 -5.43 -6.37
CA PRO A 508 9.99 -5.66 -4.94
C PRO A 508 10.99 -6.67 -4.38
N VAL A 509 11.41 -6.43 -3.14
CA VAL A 509 12.20 -7.39 -2.35
C VAL A 509 11.34 -7.95 -1.21
N LYS A 510 10.68 -9.08 -1.48
CA LYS A 510 9.84 -9.77 -0.50
C LYS A 510 10.67 -10.76 0.33
N GLU A 511 11.68 -11.37 -0.29
CA GLU A 511 12.62 -12.30 0.31
C GLU A 511 14.08 -11.91 -0.01
N VAL A 512 15.04 -12.31 0.83
CA VAL A 512 16.45 -11.91 0.60
C VAL A 512 16.97 -12.35 -0.77
N ASN A 513 16.55 -13.52 -1.26
CA ASN A 513 16.92 -14.05 -2.58
C ASN A 513 16.41 -13.21 -3.77
N ASP A 514 15.46 -12.28 -3.56
CA ASP A 514 15.03 -11.34 -4.59
C ASP A 514 16.15 -10.38 -4.99
N LEU A 515 17.09 -10.08 -4.06
CA LEU A 515 18.29 -9.30 -4.35
C LEU A 515 19.19 -9.98 -5.38
N LEU A 516 19.08 -11.31 -5.57
CA LEU A 516 19.82 -12.05 -6.60
C LEU A 516 19.20 -11.96 -8.00
N ARG A 517 18.01 -11.33 -8.13
CA ARG A 517 17.40 -11.10 -9.46
C ARG A 517 18.28 -10.12 -10.24
N LYS A 518 18.38 -10.32 -11.56
CA LYS A 518 19.18 -9.46 -12.45
C LYS A 518 18.86 -7.97 -12.33
N THR A 519 17.63 -7.61 -11.94
CA THR A 519 17.18 -6.24 -11.74
C THR A 519 17.82 -5.54 -10.55
N HIS A 520 18.23 -6.28 -9.51
CA HIS A 520 18.92 -5.76 -8.31
C HIS A 520 20.43 -5.92 -8.38
N GLN A 521 20.92 -6.70 -9.34
CA GLN A 521 22.34 -6.90 -9.56
C GLN A 521 22.85 -5.70 -10.37
N ASN A 522 23.65 -4.86 -9.74
CA ASN A 522 24.38 -3.80 -10.42
C ASN A 522 25.21 -4.45 -11.54
N GLN A 523 24.81 -4.22 -12.79
CA GLN A 523 25.61 -4.66 -13.93
C GLN A 523 26.88 -3.83 -13.92
N ASN A 524 27.98 -4.45 -13.50
CA ASN A 524 29.31 -3.99 -13.91
C ASN A 524 29.49 -4.28 -15.40
#